data_AF-A0A949M8N2-F1
#
_entry.id   AF-A0A949M8N2-F1
#
_cell.length_a   1.000
_cell.length_b   1.000
_cell.length_c   1.000
_cell.angle_alpha   90.00
_cell.angle_beta   90.00
_cell.angle_gamma   90.00
#
_symmetry.space_group_name_H-M   'P 1'
#
loop_
_entity.id
_entity.type
_entity.pdbx_description
1 polymer ?
#
loop_
_entity_poly.entity_id
_entity_poly.type
_entity_poly.pdbx_seq_one_letter_code
_entity_poly.pdbx_strand_id
1 'polypeptide(L)'
;TSLPWSAPIRFGSGNVEAITMIQSNFGSPGNLELIARVGDQLQLYWRDSGPTYRWNGPFPLLRGAQGNPVLIQSRFGTKGNFELAVPAVGGGIMFAFRNNDNTSLPWSAPIRFGSGNVEAITMIQSNFGSPGNLELIARVGDQLQFYWRDSGPVYRWNGPFPITTLPN
;
A
#
# COMPACT_ATOMS: atom_id res chain seq x y z
N THR A 1 19.62 28.10 8.55
CA THR A 1 19.32 28.20 7.10
C THR A 1 17.86 27.85 6.90
N SER A 2 17.08 28.66 6.18
CA SER A 2 15.68 28.32 5.87
C SER A 2 15.66 27.16 4.86
N LEU A 3 14.73 26.21 5.04
CA LEU A 3 14.41 25.18 4.05
C LEU A 3 13.21 25.68 3.25
N PRO A 4 13.41 26.46 2.16
CA PRO A 4 12.29 27.00 1.40
C PRO A 4 11.53 25.85 0.72
N TRP A 5 10.21 25.90 0.81
CA TRP A 5 9.34 25.01 0.03
C TRP A 5 9.42 25.38 -1.46
N SER A 6 9.42 24.36 -2.33
CA SER A 6 9.28 24.57 -3.77
C SER A 6 7.84 24.93 -4.15
N ALA A 7 7.66 25.62 -5.28
CA ALA A 7 6.33 25.84 -5.84
C ALA A 7 5.66 24.50 -6.20
N PRO A 8 4.33 24.36 -6.02
CA PRO A 8 3.63 23.13 -6.35
C PRO A 8 3.61 22.89 -7.87
N ILE A 9 3.73 21.63 -8.26
CA ILE A 9 3.48 21.15 -9.62
C ILE A 9 2.21 20.29 -9.62
N ARG A 10 1.40 20.40 -10.68
CA ARG A 10 0.24 19.53 -10.87
C ARG A 10 0.66 18.31 -11.69
N PHE A 11 0.32 17.12 -11.20
CA PHE A 11 0.42 15.86 -11.93
C PHE A 11 -0.81 15.00 -11.63
N GLY A 12 -1.09 14.02 -12.48
CA GLY A 12 -2.30 13.20 -12.39
C GLY A 12 -3.56 13.92 -12.88
N SER A 13 -4.69 13.22 -12.83
CA SER A 13 -6.00 13.73 -13.27
C SER A 13 -7.13 13.06 -12.49
N GLY A 14 -8.34 13.62 -12.59
CA GLY A 14 -9.52 13.14 -11.87
C GLY A 14 -9.61 13.66 -10.44
N ASN A 15 -10.69 13.27 -9.75
CA ASN A 15 -10.88 13.58 -8.34
C ASN A 15 -10.12 12.54 -7.50
N VAL A 16 -8.95 12.93 -6.98
CA VAL A 16 -8.14 12.06 -6.12
C VAL A 16 -8.70 12.13 -4.70
N GLU A 17 -9.15 10.99 -4.19
CA GLU A 17 -9.84 10.92 -2.89
C GLU A 17 -8.94 10.38 -1.77
N ALA A 18 -7.89 9.65 -2.12
CA ALA A 18 -6.92 9.11 -1.18
C ALA A 18 -5.56 8.88 -1.84
N ILE A 19 -4.48 9.00 -1.07
CA ILE A 19 -3.12 8.66 -1.51
C ILE A 19 -2.36 7.91 -0.42
N THR A 20 -1.36 7.14 -0.84
CA THR A 20 -0.25 6.66 0.01
C THR A 20 1.05 6.80 -0.77
N MET A 21 2.16 7.00 -0.08
CA MET A 21 3.46 7.22 -0.71
C MET A 21 4.59 6.64 0.12
N ILE A 22 5.58 6.07 -0.56
CA ILE A 22 6.86 5.68 0.03
C ILE A 22 8.01 6.29 -0.77
N GLN A 23 9.18 6.40 -0.14
CA GLN A 23 10.44 6.47 -0.88
C GLN A 23 10.98 5.04 -1.00
N SER A 24 11.15 4.56 -2.22
CA SER A 24 11.68 3.23 -2.49
C SER A 24 13.20 3.25 -2.62
N ASN A 25 13.79 2.05 -2.68
CA ASN A 25 15.21 1.89 -3.03
C ASN A 25 15.48 1.85 -4.55
N PHE A 26 14.54 2.28 -5.40
CA PHE A 26 14.78 2.46 -6.83
C PHE A 26 15.46 3.79 -7.10
N GLY A 27 16.47 3.82 -7.98
CA GLY A 27 17.28 5.02 -8.19
C GLY A 27 18.20 5.33 -7.00
N SER A 28 18.79 6.53 -7.00
CA SER A 28 19.66 7.02 -5.93
C SER A 28 19.43 8.52 -5.76
N PRO A 29 18.98 9.00 -4.58
CA PRO A 29 18.86 8.27 -3.30
C PRO A 29 17.60 7.41 -3.14
N GLY A 30 16.68 7.40 -4.11
CA GLY A 30 15.41 6.69 -4.02
C GLY A 30 14.29 7.43 -4.74
N ASN A 31 13.46 6.71 -5.48
CA ASN A 31 12.29 7.25 -6.16
C ASN A 31 11.15 7.42 -5.16
N LEU A 32 10.27 8.39 -5.40
CA LEU A 32 8.99 8.43 -4.71
C LEU A 32 8.01 7.53 -5.46
N GLU A 33 7.26 6.71 -4.74
CA GLU A 33 6.25 5.80 -5.28
C GLU A 33 4.93 6.14 -4.62
N LEU A 34 3.92 6.46 -5.41
CA LEU A 34 2.63 6.95 -4.93
C LEU A 34 1.50 6.14 -5.52
N ILE A 35 0.58 5.69 -4.68
CA ILE A 35 -0.71 5.14 -5.12
C ILE A 35 -1.78 6.19 -4.85
N ALA A 36 -2.54 6.56 -5.88
CA ALA A 36 -3.70 7.44 -5.78
C ALA A 36 -4.98 6.66 -6.06
N ARG A 37 -6.03 6.94 -5.30
CA ARG A 37 -7.38 6.44 -5.58
C ARG A 37 -8.20 7.52 -6.27
N VAL A 38 -8.74 7.19 -7.45
CA VAL A 38 -9.64 8.02 -8.26
C VAL A 38 -10.92 7.22 -8.49
N GLY A 39 -11.97 7.52 -7.72
CA GLY A 39 -13.15 6.68 -7.62
C GLY A 39 -12.80 5.32 -7.01
N ASP A 40 -13.13 4.23 -7.70
CA ASP A 40 -12.78 2.87 -7.25
C ASP A 40 -11.43 2.36 -7.79
N GLN A 41 -10.74 3.17 -8.61
CA GLN A 41 -9.52 2.79 -9.32
C GLN A 41 -8.28 3.30 -8.58
N LEU A 42 -7.34 2.40 -8.31
CA LEU A 42 -5.98 2.72 -7.89
C LEU A 42 -5.08 2.98 -9.10
N GLN A 43 -4.27 4.02 -9.00
CA GLN A 43 -3.29 4.45 -9.99
C GLN A 43 -1.92 4.58 -9.33
N LEU A 44 -0.91 3.95 -9.93
CA LEU A 44 0.48 4.13 -9.55
C LEU A 44 1.07 5.34 -10.27
N TYR A 45 1.81 6.14 -9.50
CA TYR A 45 2.71 7.18 -9.96
C TYR A 45 4.07 6.96 -9.33
N TRP A 46 5.12 7.39 -10.01
CA TRP A 46 6.45 7.43 -9.40
C TRP A 46 7.24 8.64 -9.88
N ARG A 47 8.12 9.14 -9.03
CA ARG A 47 9.01 10.26 -9.35
C ARG A 47 10.45 9.81 -9.26
N ASP A 48 11.24 10.13 -10.28
CA ASP A 48 12.69 9.88 -10.22
C ASP A 48 13.36 10.67 -9.08
N SER A 49 14.54 10.20 -8.67
CA SER A 49 15.35 10.78 -7.60
C SER A 49 16.11 12.06 -8.01
N GLY A 50 15.95 12.51 -9.24
CA GLY A 50 16.68 13.61 -9.84
C GLY A 50 17.60 13.19 -10.98
N PRO A 51 18.16 14.17 -11.72
CA PRO A 51 17.98 15.61 -11.51
C PRO A 51 16.65 16.15 -12.06
N THR A 52 15.88 15.37 -12.81
CA THR A 52 14.65 15.85 -13.46
C THR A 52 13.44 15.89 -12.53
N TYR A 53 13.39 15.03 -11.50
CA TYR A 53 12.27 14.91 -10.57
C TYR A 53 10.92 14.75 -11.28
N ARG A 54 10.93 14.03 -12.40
CA ARG A 54 9.78 13.84 -13.27
C ARG A 54 8.83 12.84 -12.64
N TRP A 55 7.56 13.23 -12.54
CA TRP A 55 6.47 12.30 -12.24
C TRP A 55 6.08 11.50 -13.47
N ASN A 56 5.93 10.19 -13.29
CA ASN A 56 5.51 9.22 -14.28
C ASN A 56 4.17 8.60 -13.84
N GLY A 57 3.35 8.19 -14.81
CA GLY A 57 1.98 7.73 -14.60
C GLY A 57 0.93 8.72 -15.16
N PRO A 58 -0.38 8.45 -14.95
CA PRO A 58 -0.92 7.33 -14.18
C PRO A 58 -0.71 5.97 -14.84
N PHE A 59 -0.36 4.97 -14.03
CA PHE A 59 -0.45 3.56 -14.41
C PHE A 59 -1.62 2.91 -13.67
N PRO A 60 -2.70 2.51 -14.38
CA PRO A 60 -3.82 1.81 -13.76
C PRO A 60 -3.39 0.51 -13.06
N LEU A 61 -3.95 0.23 -11.88
CA LEU A 61 -3.50 -0.87 -11.03
C LEU A 61 -4.64 -1.82 -10.63
N LEU A 62 -5.56 -1.38 -9.77
CA LEU A 62 -6.63 -2.21 -9.20
C LEU A 62 -7.94 -1.43 -9.11
N ARG A 63 -9.08 -2.07 -9.44
CA ARG A 63 -10.43 -1.54 -9.25
C ARG A 63 -11.10 -2.07 -7.99
N GLY A 64 -12.22 -1.47 -7.60
CA GLY A 64 -13.00 -1.87 -6.42
C GLY A 64 -12.35 -1.47 -5.10
N ALA A 65 -11.50 -0.45 -5.09
CA ALA A 65 -10.91 0.11 -3.89
C ALA A 65 -11.83 1.17 -3.25
N GLN A 66 -11.84 1.23 -1.92
CA GLN A 66 -12.46 2.32 -1.16
C GLN A 66 -11.50 2.78 -0.04
N GLY A 67 -11.75 3.95 0.55
CA GLY A 67 -10.94 4.44 1.67
C GLY A 67 -9.47 4.71 1.30
N ASN A 68 -8.58 4.63 2.28
CA ASN A 68 -7.16 4.96 2.13
C ASN A 68 -6.33 3.70 1.86
N PRO A 69 -5.53 3.65 0.77
CA PRO A 69 -4.55 2.59 0.57
C PRO A 69 -3.36 2.72 1.52
N VAL A 70 -2.64 1.61 1.74
CA VAL A 70 -1.37 1.57 2.45
C VAL A 70 -0.36 0.83 1.60
N LEU A 71 0.77 1.48 1.33
CA LEU A 71 1.90 0.94 0.58
C LEU A 71 3.12 0.87 1.49
N ILE A 72 3.82 -0.27 1.46
CA ILE A 72 5.17 -0.40 2.04
C ILE A 72 6.10 -1.08 1.03
N GLN A 73 7.42 -0.89 1.19
CA GLN A 73 8.41 -1.77 0.59
C GLN A 73 8.85 -2.80 1.64
N SER A 74 8.54 -4.08 1.39
CA SER A 74 8.92 -5.19 2.25
C SER A 74 10.35 -5.63 2.00
N ARG A 75 10.85 -6.53 2.85
CA ARG A 75 12.12 -7.24 2.71
C ARG A 75 11.98 -8.59 1.99
N PHE A 76 10.83 -8.86 1.35
CA PHE A 76 10.67 -10.08 0.56
C PHE A 76 11.42 -9.95 -0.77
N GLY A 77 12.22 -10.96 -1.10
CA GLY A 77 13.10 -10.92 -2.27
C GLY A 77 14.41 -10.18 -2.02
N THR A 78 15.13 -9.84 -3.08
CA THR A 78 16.41 -9.12 -3.01
C THR A 78 16.20 -7.60 -3.03
N LYS A 79 15.36 -7.12 -3.95
CA LYS A 79 15.02 -5.71 -4.10
C LYS A 79 14.03 -5.25 -3.04
N GLY A 80 13.24 -6.17 -2.48
CA GLY A 80 12.13 -5.86 -1.60
C GLY A 80 10.87 -5.53 -2.41
N ASN A 81 9.84 -6.35 -2.30
CA ASN A 81 8.56 -6.16 -2.97
C ASN A 81 7.81 -4.92 -2.47
N PHE A 82 6.92 -4.38 -3.30
CA PHE A 82 5.91 -3.46 -2.80
C PHE A 82 4.70 -4.25 -2.33
N GLU A 83 4.21 -3.97 -1.13
CA GLU A 83 3.01 -4.59 -0.59
C GLU A 83 1.94 -3.50 -0.45
N LEU A 84 0.77 -3.75 -1.04
CA LEU A 84 -0.33 -2.80 -1.09
C LEU A 84 -1.57 -3.44 -0.47
N ALA A 85 -2.11 -2.77 0.54
CA ALA A 85 -3.42 -3.09 1.10
C ALA A 85 -4.37 -1.90 0.90
N VAL A 86 -5.66 -2.16 0.70
CA VAL A 86 -6.68 -1.12 0.60
C VAL A 86 -8.03 -1.68 1.05
N PRO A 87 -8.88 -0.90 1.76
CA PRO A 87 -10.27 -1.30 1.97
C PRO A 87 -10.97 -1.55 0.63
N ALA A 88 -11.85 -2.54 0.59
CA ALA A 88 -12.48 -2.95 -0.66
C ALA A 88 -13.95 -2.54 -0.73
N VAL A 89 -14.40 -2.13 -1.92
CA VAL A 89 -15.83 -1.98 -2.21
C VAL A 89 -16.50 -3.33 -1.98
N GLY A 90 -17.64 -3.31 -1.29
CA GLY A 90 -18.35 -4.51 -0.85
C GLY A 90 -17.85 -5.12 0.46
N GLY A 91 -16.84 -4.51 1.09
CA GLY A 91 -16.31 -4.92 2.39
C GLY A 91 -15.02 -5.74 2.31
N GLY A 92 -14.36 -5.87 3.46
CA GLY A 92 -13.04 -6.50 3.59
C GLY A 92 -11.90 -5.65 3.01
N ILE A 93 -10.78 -6.31 2.74
CA ILE A 93 -9.51 -5.70 2.35
C ILE A 93 -9.02 -6.38 1.08
N MET A 94 -8.59 -5.59 0.09
CA MET A 94 -7.82 -6.07 -1.05
C MET A 94 -6.34 -5.95 -0.77
N PHE A 95 -5.59 -6.96 -1.19
CA PHE A 95 -4.14 -6.97 -1.10
C PHE A 95 -3.50 -7.45 -2.40
N ALA A 96 -2.45 -6.77 -2.81
CA ALA A 96 -1.60 -7.17 -3.92
C ALA A 96 -0.15 -6.79 -3.62
N PHE A 97 0.79 -7.43 -4.30
CA PHE A 97 2.20 -7.09 -4.22
C PHE A 97 2.80 -6.89 -5.61
N ARG A 98 3.82 -6.05 -5.71
CA ARG A 98 4.68 -5.93 -6.91
C ARG A 98 5.94 -6.74 -6.70
N ASN A 99 6.20 -7.70 -7.57
CA ASN A 99 7.47 -8.42 -7.56
C ASN A 99 8.57 -7.51 -8.13
N ASN A 100 9.39 -6.97 -7.24
CA ASN A 100 10.44 -6.02 -7.62
C ASN A 100 11.75 -6.69 -8.06
N ASP A 101 11.85 -8.01 -7.94
CA ASP A 101 13.00 -8.78 -8.46
C ASP A 101 12.79 -9.22 -9.91
N ASN A 102 11.56 -9.17 -10.42
CA ASN A 102 11.27 -9.45 -11.82
C ASN A 102 11.47 -8.18 -12.66
N THR A 103 12.17 -8.29 -13.80
CA THR A 103 12.49 -7.17 -14.68
C THR A 103 11.27 -6.46 -15.26
N SER A 104 10.13 -7.15 -15.39
CA SER A 104 8.85 -6.58 -15.83
C SER A 104 8.06 -5.90 -14.71
N LEU A 105 8.54 -5.96 -13.45
CA LEU A 105 7.92 -5.39 -12.26
C LEU A 105 6.41 -5.69 -12.13
N PRO A 106 5.98 -6.96 -12.28
CA PRO A 106 4.58 -7.30 -12.33
C PRO A 106 3.91 -7.14 -10.96
N TRP A 107 2.67 -6.67 -10.98
CA TRP A 107 1.77 -6.76 -9.83
C TRP A 107 1.07 -8.12 -9.82
N SER A 108 0.85 -8.67 -8.63
CA SER A 108 0.06 -9.88 -8.45
C SER A 108 -1.42 -9.63 -8.77
N ALA A 109 -2.16 -10.70 -9.05
CA ALA A 109 -3.62 -10.62 -8.92
C ALA A 109 -3.98 -10.24 -7.47
N PRO A 110 -5.00 -9.40 -7.26
CA PRO A 110 -5.43 -9.03 -5.92
C PRO A 110 -6.09 -10.23 -5.23
N ILE A 111 -5.80 -10.41 -3.95
CA ILE A 111 -6.57 -11.28 -3.08
C ILE A 111 -7.45 -10.44 -2.16
N ARG A 112 -8.53 -11.04 -1.64
CA ARG A 112 -9.40 -10.41 -0.65
C ARG A 112 -9.37 -11.21 0.64
N PHE A 113 -9.40 -10.51 1.77
CA PHE A 113 -9.52 -11.10 3.10
C PHE A 113 -10.25 -10.16 4.05
N GLY A 114 -10.58 -10.66 5.24
CA GLY A 114 -11.41 -9.94 6.19
C GLY A 114 -12.87 -9.80 5.71
N SER A 115 -13.67 -9.07 6.47
CA SER A 115 -15.08 -8.85 6.20
C SER A 115 -15.56 -7.56 6.86
N GLY A 116 -16.80 -7.16 6.56
CA GLY A 116 -17.39 -5.94 7.09
C GLY A 116 -16.92 -4.67 6.39
N ASN A 117 -17.50 -3.54 6.79
CA ASN A 117 -17.11 -2.24 6.26
C ASN A 117 -15.79 -1.80 6.89
N VAL A 118 -14.70 -1.96 6.15
CA VAL A 118 -13.37 -1.50 6.57
C VAL A 118 -13.25 -0.02 6.23
N GLU A 119 -13.00 0.80 7.26
CA GLU A 119 -12.97 2.26 7.12
C GLU A 119 -11.55 2.81 7.02
N ALA A 120 -10.61 2.19 7.72
CA ALA A 120 -9.21 2.57 7.71
C ALA A 120 -8.33 1.35 7.97
N ILE A 121 -7.11 1.36 7.42
CA ILE A 121 -6.10 0.34 7.64
C ILE A 121 -4.73 0.97 7.88
N THR A 122 -3.85 0.25 8.57
CA THR A 122 -2.41 0.50 8.62
C THR A 122 -1.66 -0.82 8.51
N MET A 123 -0.45 -0.82 7.95
CA MET A 123 0.33 -2.04 7.73
C MET A 123 1.82 -1.78 7.94
N ILE A 124 2.50 -2.75 8.54
CA ILE A 124 3.96 -2.80 8.68
C ILE A 124 4.48 -4.17 8.25
N GLN A 125 5.80 -4.28 8.06
CA GLN A 125 6.49 -5.56 8.14
C GLN A 125 7.23 -5.62 9.48
N SER A 126 6.89 -6.61 10.31
CA SER A 126 7.51 -6.78 11.63
C SER A 126 8.81 -7.59 11.54
N ASN A 127 9.39 -7.88 12.70
CA ASN A 127 10.53 -8.78 12.88
C ASN A 127 10.12 -10.22 13.25
N PHE A 128 8.83 -10.57 13.22
CA PHE A 128 8.37 -11.95 13.42
C PHE A 128 8.51 -12.77 12.14
N GLY A 129 9.02 -14.00 12.25
CA GLY A 129 9.33 -14.82 11.09
C GLY A 129 10.58 -14.31 10.34
N SER A 130 10.90 -14.94 9.21
CA SER A 130 12.04 -14.54 8.37
C SER A 130 11.58 -14.46 6.91
N PRO A 131 11.76 -13.32 6.21
CA PRO A 131 12.42 -12.11 6.69
C PRO A 131 11.60 -11.28 7.69
N GLY A 132 10.28 -11.45 7.74
CA GLY A 132 9.40 -10.65 8.60
C GLY A 132 7.97 -10.69 8.09
N ASN A 133 7.01 -10.93 8.98
CA ASN A 133 5.60 -11.02 8.65
C ASN A 133 5.02 -9.65 8.29
N LEU A 134 3.99 -9.64 7.45
CA LEU A 134 3.16 -8.44 7.32
C LEU A 134 2.15 -8.41 8.44
N GLU A 135 1.94 -7.24 9.02
CA GLU A 135 1.01 -7.03 10.13
C GLU A 135 0.14 -5.83 9.82
N LEU A 136 -1.18 -6.00 9.94
CA LEU A 136 -2.18 -5.04 9.54
C LEU A 136 -3.22 -4.86 10.64
N ILE A 137 -3.58 -3.61 10.92
CA ILE A 137 -4.73 -3.27 11.74
C ILE A 137 -5.77 -2.61 10.84
N ALA A 138 -7.03 -3.03 10.99
CA ALA A 138 -8.18 -2.46 10.29
C ALA A 138 -9.21 -1.94 11.30
N ARG A 139 -9.79 -0.78 11.04
CA ARG A 139 -11.01 -0.30 11.72
C ARG A 139 -12.24 -0.81 10.97
N VAL A 140 -13.06 -1.61 11.66
CA VAL A 140 -14.28 -2.21 11.12
C VAL A 140 -15.44 -1.86 12.06
N GLY A 141 -16.22 -0.84 11.69
CA GLY A 141 -17.16 -0.21 12.60
C GLY A 141 -16.45 0.24 13.88
N ASP A 142 -16.97 -0.18 15.03
CA ASP A 142 -16.41 0.16 16.35
C ASP A 142 -15.32 -0.80 16.83
N GLN A 143 -14.77 -1.65 15.95
CA GLN A 143 -13.72 -2.60 16.31
C GLN A 143 -12.41 -2.29 15.59
N LEU A 144 -11.30 -2.51 16.30
CA LEU A 144 -9.99 -2.70 15.68
C LEU A 144 -9.72 -4.20 15.51
N GLN A 145 -9.45 -4.61 14.28
CA GLN A 145 -9.15 -5.99 13.91
C GLN A 145 -7.69 -6.09 13.47
N PHE A 146 -6.96 -7.03 14.06
CA PHE A 146 -5.60 -7.36 13.69
C PHE A 146 -5.56 -8.53 12.71
N TYR A 147 -4.68 -8.42 11.73
CA TYR A 147 -4.35 -9.45 10.76
C TYR A 147 -2.84 -9.55 10.60
N TRP A 148 -2.36 -10.74 10.23
CA TRP A 148 -0.95 -10.90 9.86
C TRP A 148 -0.78 -11.93 8.75
N ARG A 149 0.22 -11.71 7.88
CA ARG A 149 0.61 -12.65 6.82
C ARG A 149 1.95 -13.27 7.15
N ASP A 150 2.05 -14.59 7.10
CA ASP A 150 3.35 -15.25 7.25
C ASP A 150 4.31 -14.90 6.11
N SER A 151 5.60 -15.01 6.41
CA SER A 151 6.70 -14.75 5.48
C SER A 151 6.91 -15.85 4.43
N GLY A 152 6.03 -16.85 4.39
CA GLY A 152 6.17 -18.05 3.58
C GLY A 152 6.45 -19.30 4.42
N PRO A 153 6.31 -20.49 3.80
CA PRO A 153 6.00 -20.70 2.39
C PRO A 153 4.50 -20.59 2.04
N VAL A 154 3.61 -20.42 3.02
CA VAL A 154 2.16 -20.42 2.79
C VAL A 154 1.64 -19.05 2.39
N TYR A 155 2.25 -17.96 2.90
CA TYR A 155 1.87 -16.57 2.64
C TYR A 155 0.40 -16.28 2.96
N ARG A 156 -0.12 -16.92 4.00
CA ARG A 156 -1.52 -16.85 4.39
C ARG A 156 -1.76 -15.64 5.28
N TRP A 157 -2.83 -14.90 4.99
CA TRP A 157 -3.40 -13.93 5.93
C TRP A 157 -4.18 -14.65 7.05
N ASN A 158 -3.85 -14.32 8.29
CA ASN A 158 -4.48 -14.81 9.51
C ASN A 158 -5.27 -13.67 10.17
N GLY A 159 -6.34 -14.00 10.87
CA GLY A 159 -7.31 -13.06 11.45
C GLY A 159 -8.71 -13.20 10.84
N PRO A 160 -9.66 -12.34 11.22
CA PRO A 160 -9.49 -11.21 12.13
C PRO A 160 -9.27 -11.63 13.59
N PHE A 161 -8.35 -10.95 14.28
CA PHE A 161 -8.22 -11.00 15.73
C PHE A 161 -8.67 -9.65 16.32
N PRO A 162 -9.78 -9.59 17.07
CA PRO A 162 -10.21 -8.33 17.68
C PRO A 162 -9.17 -7.82 18.70
N ILE A 163 -8.76 -6.56 18.58
CA ILE A 163 -7.86 -5.90 19.55
C ILE A 163 -8.68 -5.28 20.68
N THR A 164 -9.76 -4.57 20.34
CA THR A 164 -10.69 -3.96 21.30
C THR A 164 -11.96 -3.49 20.59
N THR A 165 -13.01 -3.24 21.37
CA THR A 165 -14.17 -2.42 20.97
C THR A 165 -13.89 -0.98 21.39
N LEU A 166 -13.92 -0.03 20.45
CA LEU A 166 -13.91 1.40 20.75
C LEU A 166 -15.17 1.72 21.57
N PRO A 167 -15.07 2.44 22.70
CA PRO A 167 -16.26 2.86 23.43
C PRO A 167 -17.11 3.79 22.53
N ASN A 168 -18.43 3.59 22.60
CA ASN A 168 -19.43 4.41 21.92
C ASN A 168 -19.39 5.88 22.34
#